data_AF-A0A814AA42-F1
#
_entry.id   AF-A0A814AA42-F1
#
_cell.length_a   1.000
_cell.length_b   1.000
_cell.length_c   1.000
_cell.angle_alpha   90.00
_cell.angle_beta   90.00
_cell.angle_gamma   90.00
#
_symmetry.space_group_name_H-M   'P 1'
#
loop_
_entity.id
_entity.type
_entity.pdbx_description
1 polymer ?
#
loop_
_entity_poly.entity_id
_entity_poly.type
_entity_poly.pdbx_seq_one_letter_code
_entity_poly.pdbx_strand_id
1 'polypeptide(L)'
;MRFFFIIFILNLIALSLASIDQEWDLFKKSFNKVYTLPNEEAYRRSIWEVNRNFVENFNSMNPQFHLKINQFGDLTAEEYKRIALGLVVSRNIISKNIKNTLNSRKIFTFK
;
A
#
# COMPACT_ATOMS: atom_id res chain seq x y z
N MET A 1 -0.89 -19.58 -33.33
CA MET A 1 -0.43 -18.22 -32.96
C MET A 1 -1.12 -17.66 -31.71
N ARG A 2 -2.47 -17.61 -31.61
CA ARG A 2 -3.17 -17.12 -30.39
C ARG A 2 -2.84 -17.89 -29.10
N PHE A 3 -2.69 -19.22 -29.17
CA PHE A 3 -2.37 -20.05 -28.00
C PHE A 3 -0.98 -19.75 -27.42
N PHE A 4 0.05 -19.67 -28.28
CA PHE A 4 1.40 -19.27 -27.87
C PHE A 4 1.45 -17.86 -27.29
N PHE A 5 0.65 -16.93 -27.81
CA PHE A 5 0.52 -15.58 -27.27
C PHE A 5 -0.11 -15.59 -25.87
N ILE A 6 -1.17 -16.38 -25.64
CA ILE A 6 -1.78 -16.53 -24.31
C ILE A 6 -0.78 -17.12 -23.31
N ILE A 7 -0.05 -18.17 -23.68
CA ILE A 7 0.99 -18.76 -22.82
C ILE A 7 2.06 -17.71 -22.47
N PHE A 8 2.50 -16.93 -23.45
CA PHE A 8 3.49 -15.88 -23.22
C PHE A 8 2.99 -14.82 -22.22
N ILE A 9 1.76 -14.34 -22.37
CA ILE A 9 1.15 -13.38 -21.42
C ILE A 9 1.04 -13.98 -20.01
N LEU A 10 0.63 -15.25 -19.88
CA LEU A 10 0.56 -15.93 -18.58
C LEU A 10 1.94 -16.00 -17.89
N ASN A 11 3.01 -16.28 -18.66
CA ASN A 11 4.38 -16.29 -18.13
C ASN A 11 4.82 -14.89 -17.66
N LEU A 12 4.48 -13.82 -18.40
CA LEU A 12 4.80 -12.45 -18.00
C LEU A 12 4.08 -12.04 -16.70
N ILE A 13 2.81 -12.42 -16.56
CA ILE A 13 2.03 -12.15 -15.34
C ILE A 13 2.63 -12.92 -14.16
N ALA A 14 2.95 -14.20 -14.33
CA ALA A 14 3.54 -15.02 -13.28
C ALA A 14 4.89 -14.46 -12.80
N LEU A 15 5.74 -13.99 -13.72
CA LEU A 15 7.01 -13.36 -13.38
C LEU A 15 6.83 -12.04 -12.60
N SER A 16 5.86 -11.22 -13.02
CA SER A 16 5.51 -9.98 -12.31
C SER A 16 5.02 -10.26 -10.89
N LEU A 17 4.13 -11.24 -10.71
CA LEU A 17 3.65 -11.64 -9.38
C LEU A 17 4.79 -12.11 -8.48
N ALA A 18 5.71 -12.93 -9.02
CA ALA A 18 6.89 -13.39 -8.27
C ALA A 18 7.80 -12.22 -7.82
N SER A 19 7.96 -11.17 -8.64
CA SER A 19 8.71 -9.99 -8.21
C SER A 19 8.03 -9.23 -7.07
N ILE A 20 6.69 -9.12 -7.09
CA ILE A 20 5.93 -8.45 -6.02
C ILE A 20 6.00 -9.26 -4.73
N ASP A 21 5.94 -10.59 -4.80
CA ASP A 21 6.15 -11.49 -3.65
C ASP A 21 7.52 -11.27 -3.00
N GLN A 22 8.58 -11.20 -3.81
CA GLN A 22 9.93 -10.96 -3.33
C GLN A 22 10.05 -9.59 -2.64
N GLU A 23 9.46 -8.55 -3.20
CA GLU A 23 9.46 -7.21 -2.61
C GLU A 23 8.70 -7.16 -1.27
N TRP A 24 7.56 -7.87 -1.17
CA TRP A 24 6.80 -8.00 0.08
C TRP A 24 7.63 -8.68 1.18
N ASP A 25 8.34 -9.75 0.84
CA ASP A 25 9.21 -10.44 1.79
C ASP A 25 10.40 -9.58 2.23
N LEU A 26 11.00 -8.83 1.31
CA LEU A 26 12.05 -7.87 1.64
C LEU A 26 11.55 -6.75 2.54
N PHE A 27 10.35 -6.22 2.29
CA PHE A 27 9.71 -5.24 3.16
C PHE A 27 9.52 -5.78 4.58
N LYS A 28 8.93 -6.98 4.71
CA LYS A 28 8.73 -7.62 6.03
C LYS A 28 10.04 -7.78 6.78
N LYS A 29 11.09 -8.29 6.11
CA LYS A 29 12.43 -8.46 6.69
C LYS A 29 13.06 -7.14 7.10
N SER A 30 12.97 -6.12 6.24
CA SER A 30 13.61 -4.82 6.46
C SER A 30 13.04 -4.07 7.67
N PHE A 31 11.77 -4.29 7.99
CA PHE A 31 11.07 -3.60 9.09
C PHE A 31 10.58 -4.55 10.19
N ASN A 32 11.12 -5.77 10.24
CA ASN A 32 10.79 -6.80 11.23
C ASN A 32 9.27 -7.04 11.40
N LYS A 33 8.54 -7.07 10.29
CA LYS A 33 7.10 -7.30 10.28
C LYS A 33 6.82 -8.80 10.42
N VAL A 34 5.98 -9.14 11.40
CA VAL A 34 5.51 -10.50 11.65
C VAL A 34 3.99 -10.43 11.80
N TYR A 35 3.28 -11.24 11.01
CA TYR A 35 1.82 -11.35 11.07
C TYR A 35 1.47 -12.78 11.46
N THR A 36 0.65 -12.94 12.50
CA THR A 36 0.38 -14.28 13.06
C THR A 36 -0.73 -14.99 12.30
N LEU A 37 -1.69 -14.23 11.78
CA LEU A 37 -2.84 -14.78 11.09
C LEU A 37 -2.72 -14.56 9.57
N PRO A 38 -3.01 -15.58 8.74
CA PRO A 38 -2.92 -15.44 7.28
C PRO A 38 -3.81 -14.34 6.70
N ASN A 39 -4.99 -14.13 7.30
CA ASN A 39 -5.91 -13.06 6.89
C ASN A 39 -5.37 -11.66 7.21
N GLU A 40 -4.66 -11.50 8.33
CA GLU A 40 -3.98 -10.26 8.69
C GLU A 40 -2.86 -9.99 7.70
N GLU A 41 -2.02 -10.99 7.38
CA GLU A 41 -0.95 -10.82 6.41
C GLU A 41 -1.48 -10.41 5.03
N ALA A 42 -2.52 -11.09 4.55
CA ALA A 42 -3.16 -10.76 3.28
C ALA A 42 -3.71 -9.33 3.27
N TYR A 43 -4.35 -8.90 4.37
CA TYR A 43 -4.83 -7.52 4.52
C TYR A 43 -3.69 -6.50 4.50
N ARG A 44 -2.64 -6.73 5.29
CA ARG A 44 -1.46 -5.85 5.38
C ARG A 44 -0.72 -5.75 4.04
N ARG A 45 -0.61 -6.87 3.34
CA ARG A 45 -0.05 -6.92 1.98
C ARG A 45 -0.87 -6.09 1.00
N SER A 46 -2.20 -6.18 1.05
CA SER A 46 -3.06 -5.39 0.15
C SER A 46 -2.86 -3.88 0.33
N ILE A 47 -2.67 -3.42 1.57
CA ILE A 47 -2.37 -2.01 1.87
C ILE A 47 -0.97 -1.64 1.35
N TRP A 48 0.00 -2.52 1.57
CA TRP A 48 1.36 -2.32 1.11
C TRP A 48 1.49 -2.21 -0.41
N GLU A 49 0.79 -3.06 -1.16
CA GLU A 49 0.76 -2.97 -2.63
C GLU A 49 0.18 -1.64 -3.12
N VAL A 50 -0.88 -1.14 -2.46
CA VAL A 50 -1.45 0.18 -2.77
C VAL A 50 -0.45 1.30 -2.49
N ASN A 51 0.24 1.27 -1.35
CA ASN A 51 1.22 2.28 -0.98
C ASN A 51 2.50 2.22 -1.85
N ARG A 52 2.95 1.02 -2.22
CA ARG A 52 4.05 0.78 -3.17
C ARG A 52 3.73 1.40 -4.53
N ASN A 53 2.55 1.11 -5.07
CA ASN A 53 2.12 1.66 -6.37
C ASN A 53 2.00 3.19 -6.33
N PHE A 54 1.54 3.76 -5.20
CA PHE A 54 1.55 5.21 -5.01
C PHE A 54 2.97 5.79 -5.07
N VAL A 55 3.94 5.18 -4.38
CA VAL A 55 5.34 5.61 -4.39
C VAL A 55 5.93 5.55 -5.80
N GLU A 56 5.72 4.45 -6.53
CA GLU A 56 6.21 4.31 -7.90
C GLU A 56 5.61 5.35 -8.84
N ASN A 57 4.29 5.52 -8.80
CA ASN A 57 3.59 6.47 -9.64
C ASN A 57 3.97 7.92 -9.29
N PHE A 58 4.19 8.22 -8.02
CA PHE A 58 4.63 9.55 -7.60
C PHE A 58 6.04 9.84 -8.14
N ASN A 59 6.96 8.88 -7.99
CA ASN A 59 8.35 9.02 -8.42
C ASN A 59 8.50 9.09 -9.95
N SER A 60 7.64 8.40 -10.70
CA SER A 60 7.66 8.49 -12.17
C SER A 60 7.21 9.86 -12.68
N MET A 61 6.37 10.57 -11.91
CA MET A 61 5.83 11.89 -12.26
C MET A 61 6.64 13.05 -11.67
N ASN A 62 7.39 12.84 -10.59
CA ASN A 62 8.08 13.91 -9.87
C ASN A 62 9.60 13.77 -9.91
N PRO A 63 10.30 14.62 -10.68
CA PRO A 63 11.77 14.59 -10.75
C PRO A 63 12.45 15.30 -9.57
N GLN A 64 11.71 16.07 -8.77
CA GLN A 64 12.31 16.92 -7.73
C GLN A 64 12.68 16.16 -6.44
N PHE A 65 11.93 15.13 -6.09
CA PHE A 65 12.23 14.27 -4.95
C PHE A 65 11.55 12.92 -5.10
N HIS A 66 12.12 11.91 -4.43
CA HIS A 66 11.66 10.54 -4.50
C HIS A 66 11.13 10.08 -3.15
N LEU A 67 9.98 9.44 -3.19
CA LEU A 67 9.44 8.68 -2.07
C LEU A 67 10.06 7.29 -2.03
N LYS A 68 10.10 6.71 -0.84
CA LYS A 68 10.51 5.32 -0.63
C LYS A 68 9.52 4.67 0.34
N ILE A 69 9.19 3.41 0.09
CA ILE A 69 8.47 2.60 1.08
C ILE A 69 9.28 2.56 2.39
N ASN A 70 8.61 2.86 3.49
CA ASN A 70 9.17 2.87 4.83
C ASN A 70 8.39 1.92 5.74
N GLN A 71 8.73 1.86 7.03
CA GLN A 71 8.13 0.97 8.03
C GLN A 71 6.59 1.07 8.19
N PHE A 72 5.96 2.12 7.65
CA PHE A 72 4.52 2.35 7.67
C PHE A 72 3.84 1.91 6.36
N GLY A 73 4.56 1.26 5.45
CA GLY A 73 4.05 0.85 4.14
C GLY A 73 2.82 -0.06 4.21
N ASP A 74 2.64 -0.81 5.30
CA ASP A 74 1.52 -1.72 5.58
C ASP A 74 0.33 -1.06 6.32
N LEU A 75 0.38 0.25 6.55
CA LEU A 75 -0.64 0.99 7.28
C LEU A 75 -1.51 1.83 6.36
N THR A 76 -2.80 1.86 6.67
CA THR A 76 -3.70 2.87 6.12
C THR A 76 -3.39 4.24 6.73
N ALA A 77 -3.79 5.31 6.04
CA ALA A 77 -3.64 6.66 6.57
C ALA A 77 -4.31 6.85 7.93
N GLU A 78 -5.46 6.20 8.16
CA GLU A 78 -6.17 6.30 9.44
C GLU A 78 -5.46 5.52 10.56
N GLU A 79 -4.89 4.36 10.27
CA GLU A 79 -4.03 3.65 11.22
C GLU A 79 -2.77 4.46 11.56
N TYR A 80 -2.11 5.01 10.53
CA TYR A 80 -0.93 5.85 10.72
C TYR A 80 -1.26 7.07 11.60
N LYS A 81 -2.36 7.79 11.33
CA LYS A 81 -2.80 8.92 12.16
C LYS A 81 -3.06 8.52 13.61
N ARG A 82 -3.71 7.38 13.87
CA ARG A 82 -3.96 6.90 15.23
C ARG A 82 -2.66 6.63 15.99
N ILE A 83 -1.66 6.07 15.33
CA ILE A 83 -0.37 5.72 15.93
C ILE A 83 0.52 6.96 16.11
N ALA A 84 0.62 7.80 15.08
CA ALA A 84 1.59 8.90 15.02
C ALA A 84 1.11 10.19 15.70
N LEU A 85 -0.20 10.45 15.76
CA LEU A 85 -0.75 11.72 16.26
C LEU A 85 -1.41 11.61 17.64
N GLY A 86 -1.47 10.41 18.24
CA GLY A 86 -2.09 10.20 19.56
C GLY A 86 -3.57 10.61 19.64
N LEU A 87 -4.26 10.74 18.51
CA LEU A 87 -5.63 11.24 18.45
C LEU A 87 -6.62 10.20 19.00
N VAL A 88 -7.14 10.44 20.21
CA VAL A 88 -8.34 9.77 20.73
C VAL A 88 -9.56 10.38 20.04
N VAL A 89 -9.95 9.81 18.90
CA VAL A 89 -11.11 10.30 18.14
C VAL A 89 -12.39 9.71 18.72
N SER A 90 -13.27 10.57 19.25
CA SER A 90 -14.61 10.19 19.72
C SER A 90 -15.42 9.54 18.59
N ARG A 91 -16.05 8.39 18.89
CA ARG A 91 -16.74 7.50 17.92
C ARG A 91 -17.83 8.21 17.10
N ASN A 92 -18.41 9.30 17.62
CA ASN A 92 -19.43 10.11 16.94
C ASN A 92 -18.89 11.05 15.85
N ILE A 93 -17.61 11.42 15.90
CA ILE A 93 -16.99 12.28 14.87
C ILE A 93 -16.65 11.44 13.63
N ILE A 94 -16.29 10.17 13.83
CA ILE A 94 -15.86 9.22 12.80
C ILE A 94 -17.01 8.91 11.82
N SER A 95 -18.22 8.66 12.32
CA SER A 95 -19.36 8.31 11.45
C SER A 95 -19.78 9.44 10.52
N LYS A 96 -19.62 10.70 10.97
CA LYS A 96 -19.95 11.90 10.19
C LYS A 96 -18.87 12.24 9.18
N ASN A 97 -17.59 12.05 9.53
CA ASN A 97 -16.48 12.32 8.62
C ASN A 97 -16.27 11.24 7.57
N ILE A 98 -16.50 9.95 7.84
CA ILE A 98 -16.32 8.88 6.82
C ILE A 98 -17.18 9.13 5.58
N LYS A 99 -18.44 9.56 5.77
CA LYS A 99 -19.35 9.93 4.67
C LYS A 99 -18.83 11.11 3.85
N ASN A 100 -18.11 12.04 4.47
CA ASN A 100 -17.54 13.21 3.80
C ASN A 100 -16.17 12.92 3.15
N THR A 101 -15.33 12.07 3.75
CA THR A 101 -13.98 11.75 3.26
C THR A 101 -13.95 10.78 2.08
N LEU A 102 -15.00 9.98 1.87
CA LEU A 102 -15.15 9.21 0.63
C LEU A 102 -15.29 10.12 -0.59
N ASN A 103 -15.80 11.34 -0.41
CA ASN A 103 -15.89 12.37 -1.45
C ASN A 103 -14.59 13.18 -1.66
N SER A 104 -13.59 13.08 -0.79
CA SER A 104 -12.43 13.98 -0.78
C SER A 104 -11.07 13.29 -0.97
N ARG A 105 -11.03 12.04 -1.48
CA ARG A 105 -9.78 11.29 -1.76
C ARG A 105 -8.96 11.88 -2.92
N LYS A 106 -8.45 13.10 -2.76
CA LYS A 106 -7.49 13.75 -3.66
C LYS A 106 -6.35 14.47 -2.93
N ILE A 107 -6.11 14.17 -1.65
CA ILE A 107 -5.28 15.04 -0.81
C ILE A 107 -4.26 14.21 -0.03
N PHE A 108 -3.16 13.85 -0.69
CA PHE A 108 -1.88 13.62 -0.02
C PHE A 108 -0.83 14.47 -0.72
N THR A 109 -0.79 15.75 -0.36
CA THR A 109 0.41 16.59 -0.45
C THR A 109 0.89 16.83 0.97
N PHE A 110 2.20 16.90 1.21
CA PHE A 110 2.72 17.62 2.36
C PHE A 110 4.01 18.37 2.05
N LYS A 111 3.88 19.68 2.29
CA LYS A 111 4.81 20.82 2.37
C LYS A 111 5.57 21.24 1.11
#